data_AF-A0A0K6ILM0-F1
#
_entry.id   AF-A0A0K6ILM0-F1
#
_cell.length_a   1.000
_cell.length_b   1.000
_cell.length_c   1.000
_cell.angle_alpha   90.00
_cell.angle_beta   90.00
_cell.angle_gamma   90.00
#
_symmetry.space_group_name_H-M   'P 1'
#
loop_
_entity.id
_entity.type
_entity.pdbx_description
1 polymer ?
#
loop_
_entity_poly.entity_id
_entity_poly.type
_entity_poly.pdbx_seq_one_letter_code
_entity_poly.pdbx_strand_id
1 'polypeptide(L)'
;MTKFNGKTFKLAAMGIAAVMTASVATTSLAESSAPQAKAQAQHAPRMVDPYSEQMLDRMALSLQMDAKSKAEASKLFAEAREDRQNVVKDMQKLSQPMIALNPKDDDYVDQIEDLAEQRSELMVKLDVQQAEVRHKFYELLSDEQIQQLESLGGNH
;
A
#
# COMPACT_ATOMS: atom_id res chain seq x y z
N MET A 1 41.81 -13.39 10.51
CA MET A 1 40.90 -13.77 11.61
C MET A 1 39.75 -12.77 11.67
N THR A 2 38.62 -13.11 11.06
CA THR A 2 37.29 -12.70 11.52
C THR A 2 36.35 -13.84 11.14
N LYS A 3 35.56 -14.29 12.10
CA LYS A 3 34.95 -15.62 12.17
C LYS A 3 33.60 -15.63 11.44
N PHE A 4 33.46 -16.45 10.39
CA PHE A 4 32.16 -16.93 9.92
C PHE A 4 31.65 -17.95 10.94
N ASN A 5 30.47 -17.73 11.51
CA ASN A 5 29.87 -18.64 12.48
C ASN A 5 28.40 -18.90 12.15
N GLY A 6 28.10 -20.15 11.77
CA GLY A 6 26.77 -20.79 11.79
C GLY A 6 25.75 -20.27 10.77
N LYS A 7 24.98 -21.09 10.06
CA LYS A 7 24.53 -22.46 10.34
C LYS A 7 24.21 -23.15 9.01
N THR A 8 24.53 -24.44 8.96
CA THR A 8 24.14 -25.39 7.92
C THR A 8 22.62 -25.49 7.80
N PHE A 9 22.05 -24.97 6.71
CA PHE A 9 20.71 -25.38 6.27
C PHE A 9 20.85 -26.47 5.21
N LYS A 10 20.49 -27.69 5.61
CA LYS A 10 20.32 -28.83 4.72
C LYS A 10 19.08 -28.56 3.85
N LEU A 11 19.28 -28.17 2.60
CA LEU A 11 18.21 -28.14 1.60
C LEU A 11 17.93 -29.59 1.19
N ALA A 12 16.86 -30.13 1.77
CA ALA A 12 16.27 -31.39 1.34
C ALA A 12 15.76 -31.20 -0.09
N ALA A 13 16.24 -32.06 -0.98
CA ALA A 13 15.76 -32.19 -2.35
C ALA A 13 14.28 -32.60 -2.33
N MET A 14 13.41 -31.75 -2.88
CA MET A 14 12.07 -32.15 -3.33
C MET A 14 12.00 -31.89 -4.82
N GLY A 15 12.16 -32.96 -5.59
CA GLY A 15 11.90 -32.98 -7.01
C GLY A 15 10.41 -32.80 -7.27
N ILE A 16 10.07 -31.84 -8.14
CA ILE A 16 8.75 -31.75 -8.74
C ILE A 16 8.93 -32.11 -10.21
N ALA A 17 8.46 -33.31 -10.58
CA ALA A 17 8.36 -33.72 -11.96
C ALA A 17 7.31 -32.82 -12.67
N ALA A 18 7.75 -32.06 -13.66
CA ALA A 18 6.86 -31.35 -14.56
C ALA A 18 6.21 -32.35 -15.54
N VAL A 19 4.93 -32.66 -15.35
CA VAL A 19 4.11 -33.27 -16.41
C VAL A 19 3.48 -32.13 -17.19
N MET A 20 4.14 -31.71 -18.27
CA MET A 20 3.52 -30.85 -19.27
C MET A 20 2.65 -31.71 -20.19
N THR A 21 1.35 -31.80 -19.92
CA THR A 21 0.39 -32.25 -20.93
C THR A 21 0.20 -31.13 -21.95
N ALA A 22 0.98 -31.16 -23.02
CA ALA A 22 0.75 -30.34 -24.20
C ALA A 22 -0.56 -30.77 -24.88
N SER A 23 -1.60 -29.95 -24.77
CA SER A 23 -2.74 -30.02 -25.70
C SER A 23 -2.50 -28.98 -26.78
N VAL A 24 -1.84 -29.40 -27.87
CA VAL A 24 -1.68 -28.59 -29.08
C VAL A 24 -2.98 -28.68 -29.87
N ALA A 25 -3.81 -27.64 -29.80
CA ALA A 25 -4.85 -27.42 -30.80
C ALA A 25 -4.25 -26.51 -31.89
N THR A 26 -3.77 -27.13 -32.96
CA THR A 26 -3.36 -26.44 -34.19
C THR A 26 -4.60 -26.12 -35.02
N THR A 27 -5.02 -24.86 -35.08
CA THR A 27 -5.84 -24.36 -36.20
C THR A 27 -5.39 -22.96 -36.61
N SER A 28 -4.66 -22.96 -37.73
CA SER A 28 -4.62 -21.98 -38.82
C SER A 28 -4.74 -20.48 -38.53
N LEU A 29 -3.65 -19.80 -38.89
CA LEU A 29 -3.54 -18.40 -39.29
C LEU A 29 -4.68 -17.97 -40.23
N ALA A 30 -5.42 -16.92 -39.86
CA ALA A 30 -6.20 -16.10 -40.77
C ALA A 30 -6.19 -14.65 -40.26
N GLU A 31 -5.51 -13.78 -41.00
CA GLU A 31 -5.59 -12.33 -40.90
C GLU A 31 -7.07 -11.89 -40.88
N SER A 32 -7.46 -11.24 -39.80
CA SER A 32 -8.71 -10.49 -39.71
C SER A 32 -8.44 -9.26 -38.87
N SER A 33 -8.53 -8.13 -39.55
CA SER A 33 -8.47 -6.75 -39.09
C SER A 33 -8.98 -6.56 -37.66
N ALA A 34 -8.11 -6.09 -36.78
CA ALA A 34 -8.42 -5.77 -35.40
C ALA A 34 -9.53 -4.70 -35.29
N PRO A 35 -10.57 -4.95 -34.46
CA PRO A 35 -11.24 -3.90 -33.74
C PRO A 35 -10.90 -4.00 -32.24
N GLN A 36 -10.36 -2.90 -31.73
CA GLN A 36 -10.56 -2.45 -30.35
C GLN A 36 -10.14 -3.41 -29.23
N ALA A 37 -8.85 -3.37 -28.87
CA ALA A 37 -8.48 -3.46 -27.47
C ALA A 37 -8.05 -2.07 -27.00
N LYS A 38 -9.03 -1.23 -26.64
CA LYS A 38 -8.76 -0.24 -25.59
C LYS A 38 -8.39 -1.09 -24.38
N ALA A 39 -7.09 -1.24 -24.14
CA ALA A 39 -6.58 -1.84 -22.93
C ALA A 39 -7.27 -1.10 -21.78
N GLN A 40 -8.22 -1.79 -21.15
CA GLN A 40 -8.83 -1.37 -19.92
C GLN A 40 -7.66 -1.20 -18.97
N ALA A 41 -7.28 0.05 -18.71
CA ALA A 41 -6.45 0.40 -17.58
C ALA A 41 -7.14 -0.24 -16.38
N GLN A 42 -6.57 -1.36 -15.96
CA GLN A 42 -7.03 -2.18 -14.86
C GLN A 42 -7.30 -1.21 -13.72
N HIS A 43 -8.54 -1.24 -13.22
CA HIS A 43 -8.95 -0.45 -12.08
C HIS A 43 -8.04 -0.81 -10.91
N ALA A 44 -6.92 -0.10 -10.76
CA ALA A 44 -6.24 0.01 -9.50
C ALA A 44 -7.33 0.45 -8.52
N PRO A 45 -7.59 -0.29 -7.41
CA PRO A 45 -8.61 0.09 -6.47
C PRO A 45 -8.36 1.56 -6.11
N ARG A 46 -9.38 2.42 -6.30
CA ARG A 46 -9.28 3.81 -5.88
C ARG A 46 -8.98 3.76 -4.39
N MET A 47 -7.73 4.04 -4.04
CA MET A 47 -7.29 4.23 -2.68
C MET A 47 -8.11 5.41 -2.15
N VAL A 48 -9.18 5.11 -1.42
CA VAL A 48 -10.00 6.14 -0.77
C VAL A 48 -9.06 6.87 0.18
N ASP A 49 -8.99 8.19 0.05
CA ASP A 49 -8.19 9.01 0.95
C ASP A 49 -8.81 8.95 2.36
N PRO A 50 -8.12 8.35 3.35
CA PRO A 50 -8.67 8.21 4.70
C PRO A 50 -8.90 9.57 5.37
N TYR A 51 -8.22 10.61 4.89
CA TYR A 51 -8.33 11.96 5.45
C TYR A 51 -9.22 12.88 4.62
N SER A 52 -10.04 12.36 3.70
CA SER A 52 -10.92 13.20 2.87
C SER A 52 -11.92 14.02 3.70
N GLU A 53 -12.25 15.24 3.24
CA GLU A 53 -13.26 16.09 3.90
C GLU A 53 -14.62 15.37 4.02
N GLN A 54 -14.97 14.56 3.01
CA GLN A 54 -16.21 13.78 3.04
C GLN A 54 -16.21 12.75 4.18
N MET A 55 -15.07 12.13 4.48
CA MET A 55 -14.95 11.20 5.61
C MET A 55 -15.08 11.97 6.93
N LEU A 56 -14.41 13.12 7.05
CA LEU A 56 -14.52 13.97 8.22
C LEU A 56 -15.95 14.47 8.44
N ASP A 57 -16.64 14.91 7.39
CA ASP A 57 -18.04 15.36 7.48
C ASP A 57 -18.96 14.27 8.02
N ARG A 58 -18.77 13.03 7.59
CA ARG A 58 -19.51 11.87 8.09
C ARG A 58 -19.21 11.61 9.57
N MET A 59 -17.93 11.65 9.95
CA MET A 59 -17.53 11.48 11.36
C MET A 59 -18.09 12.60 12.23
N ALA A 60 -17.94 13.86 11.82
CA ALA A 60 -18.43 15.02 12.54
C ALA A 60 -19.96 14.98 12.74
N LEU A 61 -20.72 14.55 11.72
CA LEU A 61 -22.16 14.34 11.85
C LEU A 61 -22.48 13.19 12.83
N SER A 62 -21.78 12.06 12.73
CA SER A 62 -22.02 10.92 13.60
C SER A 62 -21.71 11.23 15.07
N LEU A 63 -20.57 11.87 15.33
CA LEU A 63 -20.07 12.21 16.66
C LEU A 63 -20.66 13.53 17.19
N GLN A 64 -21.52 14.19 16.41
CA GLN A 64 -22.10 15.50 16.76
C GLN A 64 -21.02 16.52 17.18
N MET A 65 -19.91 16.57 16.43
CA MET A 65 -18.80 17.48 16.73
C MET A 65 -19.26 18.93 16.64
N ASP A 66 -18.83 19.76 17.59
CA ASP A 66 -19.04 21.19 17.52
C ASP A 66 -18.20 21.83 16.38
N ALA A 67 -18.53 23.08 16.04
CA ALA A 67 -17.89 23.77 14.93
C ALA A 67 -16.38 24.00 15.12
N LYS A 68 -15.92 24.19 16.35
CA LYS A 68 -14.51 24.42 16.66
C LYS A 68 -13.72 23.11 16.50
N SER A 69 -14.18 22.04 17.14
CA SER A 69 -13.54 20.72 17.06
C SER A 69 -13.53 20.19 15.62
N LYS A 70 -14.60 20.42 14.85
CA LYS A 70 -14.64 20.09 13.41
C LYS A 70 -13.62 20.88 12.60
N ALA A 71 -13.45 22.18 12.86
CA ALA A 71 -12.49 23.01 12.14
C ALA A 71 -11.04 22.58 12.43
N GLU A 72 -10.73 22.26 13.69
CA GLU A 72 -9.41 21.74 14.08
C GLU A 72 -9.13 20.37 13.45
N ALA A 73 -10.13 19.48 13.42
CA ALA A 73 -10.02 18.18 12.75
C ALA A 73 -9.84 18.32 11.22
N SER A 74 -10.51 19.27 10.57
CA SER A 74 -10.36 19.54 9.13
C SER A 74 -8.95 20.00 8.80
N LYS A 75 -8.38 20.90 9.62
CA LYS A 75 -6.98 21.31 9.49
C LYS A 75 -6.02 20.13 9.64
N LEU A 76 -6.20 19.32 10.70
CA LEU A 76 -5.40 18.12 10.94
C LEU A 76 -5.45 17.15 9.75
N PHE A 77 -6.64 16.93 9.18
CA PHE A 77 -6.84 16.02 8.06
C PHE A 77 -6.28 16.57 6.74
N ALA A 78 -6.34 17.88 6.53
CA ALA A 78 -5.74 18.53 5.37
C ALA A 78 -4.21 18.41 5.39
N GLU A 79 -3.57 18.67 6.53
CA GLU A 79 -2.12 18.49 6.73
C GLU A 79 -1.74 17.01 6.51
N ALA A 80 -2.48 16.08 7.12
CA ALA A 80 -2.26 14.64 6.95
C ALA A 80 -2.41 14.18 5.49
N ARG A 81 -3.36 14.75 4.75
CA ARG A 81 -3.55 14.45 3.33
C ARG A 81 -2.34 14.87 2.51
N GLU A 82 -1.79 16.05 2.75
CA GLU A 82 -0.59 16.55 2.05
C GLU A 82 0.63 15.66 2.32
N ASP A 83 0.90 15.36 3.59
CA ASP A 83 2.02 14.50 3.98
C ASP A 83 1.91 13.11 3.36
N ARG A 84 0.71 12.50 3.42
CA ARG A 84 0.45 11.19 2.82
C ARG A 84 0.67 11.22 1.31
N GLN A 85 0.24 12.28 0.62
CA GLN A 85 0.46 12.42 -0.82
C GLN A 85 1.95 12.48 -1.17
N ASN A 86 2.77 13.14 -0.34
CA ASN A 86 4.21 13.21 -0.55
C ASN A 86 4.85 11.83 -0.40
N VAL A 87 4.50 11.08 0.65
CA VAL A 87 4.99 9.70 0.85
C VAL A 87 4.54 8.77 -0.28
N VAL A 88 3.28 8.86 -0.72
CA VAL A 88 2.76 8.06 -1.85
C VAL A 88 3.49 8.39 -3.15
N LYS A 89 3.79 9.67 -3.41
CA LYS A 89 4.61 10.07 -4.58
C LYS A 89 6.01 9.47 -4.51
N ASP A 90 6.64 9.48 -3.33
CA ASP A 90 7.97 8.89 -3.17
C ASP A 90 7.93 7.37 -3.37
N MET A 91 6.90 6.69 -2.89
CA MET A 91 6.69 5.27 -3.17
C MET A 91 6.51 5.01 -4.68
N GLN A 92 5.78 5.88 -5.40
CA GLN A 92 5.60 5.76 -6.84
C GLN A 92 6.92 5.92 -7.59
N LYS A 93 7.83 6.79 -7.12
CA LYS A 93 9.17 6.94 -7.72
C LYS A 93 9.99 5.66 -7.65
N LEU A 94 9.80 4.81 -6.64
CA LEU A 94 10.48 3.51 -6.51
C LEU A 94 9.98 2.46 -7.51
N SER A 95 8.82 2.65 -8.13
CA SER A 95 8.23 1.70 -9.08
C SER A 95 9.09 1.52 -10.35
N GLN A 96 9.60 2.62 -10.91
CA GLN A 96 10.39 2.56 -12.14
C GLN A 96 11.74 1.86 -11.95
N PRO A 97 12.56 2.20 -10.92
CA PRO A 97 13.78 1.46 -10.61
C PRO A 97 13.54 -0.04 -10.45
N MET A 98 12.49 -0.43 -9.70
CA MET A 98 12.15 -1.84 -9.46
C MET A 98 11.84 -2.61 -10.76
N ILE A 99 11.12 -1.97 -11.70
CA ILE A 99 10.78 -2.57 -13.00
C ILE A 99 12.01 -2.63 -13.93
N ALA A 100 12.93 -1.69 -13.80
CA ALA A 100 14.11 -1.58 -14.66
C ALA A 100 15.23 -2.58 -14.32
N LEU A 101 15.15 -3.26 -13.16
CA LEU A 101 16.18 -4.21 -12.73
C LEU A 101 16.23 -5.44 -13.64
N ASN A 102 17.45 -5.90 -13.94
CA ASN A 102 17.68 -7.07 -14.77
C ASN A 102 18.08 -8.28 -13.91
N PRO A 103 17.32 -9.39 -13.92
CA PRO A 103 17.62 -10.59 -13.13
C PRO A 103 18.94 -11.29 -13.46
N LYS A 104 19.65 -10.85 -14.50
CA LYS A 104 20.96 -11.38 -14.90
C LYS A 104 22.13 -10.57 -14.36
N ASP A 105 21.88 -9.42 -13.75
CA ASP A 105 22.94 -8.60 -13.17
C ASP A 105 23.45 -9.28 -11.89
N ASP A 106 24.77 -9.27 -11.67
CA ASP A 106 25.42 -9.99 -10.57
C ASP A 106 24.94 -9.48 -9.19
N ASP A 107 24.51 -8.22 -9.11
CA ASP A 107 24.01 -7.52 -7.92
C ASP A 107 22.48 -7.37 -7.89
N TYR A 108 21.74 -8.08 -8.75
CA TYR A 108 20.28 -7.97 -8.85
C TYR A 108 19.55 -8.11 -7.50
N VAL A 109 19.97 -9.06 -6.66
CA VAL A 109 19.34 -9.31 -5.35
C VAL A 109 19.60 -8.14 -4.39
N ASP A 110 20.82 -7.61 -4.38
CA ASP A 110 21.20 -6.48 -3.54
C ASP A 110 20.41 -5.22 -3.93
N GLN A 111 20.24 -4.97 -5.23
CA GLN A 111 19.42 -3.86 -5.74
C GLN A 111 17.93 -4.00 -5.36
N ILE A 112 17.39 -5.22 -5.36
CA ILE A 112 16.03 -5.51 -4.88
C ILE A 112 15.93 -5.21 -3.38
N GLU A 113 16.92 -5.62 -2.59
CA GLU A 113 16.96 -5.40 -1.15
C GLU A 113 16.96 -3.90 -0.81
N ASP A 114 17.83 -3.11 -1.47
CA ASP A 114 17.91 -1.66 -1.28
C ASP A 114 16.59 -0.95 -1.59
N LEU A 115 15.92 -1.33 -2.69
CA LEU A 115 14.62 -0.75 -3.06
C LEU A 115 13.50 -1.20 -2.12
N ALA A 116 13.56 -2.43 -1.62
CA ALA A 116 12.61 -2.95 -0.65
C ALA A 116 12.76 -2.25 0.71
N GLU A 117 14.00 -1.98 1.15
CA GLU A 117 14.29 -1.23 2.37
C GLU A 117 13.73 0.19 2.27
N GLN A 118 14.03 0.93 1.19
CA GLN A 118 13.49 2.27 0.94
C GLN A 118 11.95 2.28 0.95
N ARG A 119 11.33 1.29 0.31
CA ARG A 119 9.87 1.15 0.32
C ARG A 119 9.33 0.88 1.73
N SER A 120 10.03 0.06 2.52
CA SER A 120 9.63 -0.27 3.89
C SER A 120 9.67 0.96 4.80
N GLU A 121 10.69 1.82 4.67
CA GLU A 121 10.79 3.07 5.43
C GLU A 121 9.62 4.00 5.12
N LEU A 122 9.20 4.09 3.85
CA LEU A 122 8.03 4.88 3.45
C LEU A 122 6.73 4.30 4.03
N MET A 123 6.59 2.97 4.13
CA MET A 123 5.44 2.36 4.79
C MET A 123 5.42 2.66 6.29
N VAL A 124 6.57 2.57 6.96
CA VAL A 124 6.69 2.96 8.37
C VAL A 124 6.27 4.42 8.57
N LYS A 125 6.66 5.34 7.67
CA LYS A 125 6.22 6.73 7.72
C LYS A 125 4.69 6.87 7.61
N LEU A 126 4.03 6.10 6.74
CA LEU A 126 2.57 6.10 6.64
C LEU A 126 1.90 5.60 7.92
N ASP A 127 2.41 4.51 8.49
CA ASP A 127 1.83 3.91 9.71
C ASP A 127 1.99 4.85 10.92
N VAL A 128 3.17 5.45 11.09
CA VAL A 128 3.43 6.42 12.17
C VAL A 128 2.54 7.66 11.98
N GLN A 129 2.47 8.20 10.77
CA GLN A 129 1.61 9.34 10.47
C GLN A 129 0.15 9.04 10.78
N GLN A 130 -0.35 7.86 10.41
CA GLN A 130 -1.72 7.46 10.72
C GLN A 130 -1.97 7.36 12.22
N ALA A 131 -1.01 6.79 12.97
CA ALA A 131 -1.11 6.72 14.43
C ALA A 131 -1.13 8.12 15.07
N GLU A 132 -0.27 9.03 14.62
CA GLU A 132 -0.21 10.41 15.12
C GLU A 132 -1.49 11.19 14.83
N VAL A 133 -2.03 11.09 13.61
CA VAL A 133 -3.28 11.75 13.22
C VAL A 133 -4.44 11.18 14.03
N ARG A 134 -4.52 9.87 14.22
CA ARG A 134 -5.53 9.24 15.07
C ARG A 134 -5.43 9.75 16.51
N HIS A 135 -4.22 9.79 17.06
CA HIS A 135 -4.00 10.27 18.43
C HIS A 135 -4.46 11.72 18.61
N LYS A 136 -3.99 12.63 17.75
CA LYS A 136 -4.41 14.05 17.77
C LYS A 136 -5.90 14.22 17.53
N PHE A 137 -6.52 13.40 16.68
CA PHE A 137 -7.97 13.45 16.48
C PHE A 137 -8.73 13.06 17.74
N TYR A 138 -8.28 12.04 18.48
CA TYR A 138 -8.91 11.63 19.75
C TYR A 138 -8.81 12.73 20.83
N GLU A 139 -7.74 13.53 20.83
CA GLU A 139 -7.61 14.68 21.74
C GLU A 139 -8.66 15.78 21.47
N LEU A 140 -9.28 15.79 20.27
CA LEU A 140 -10.35 16.72 19.91
C LEU A 140 -11.75 16.23 20.31
N LEU A 141 -11.87 14.99 20.81
CA LEU A 141 -13.15 14.36 21.10
C LEU A 141 -13.40 14.31 22.61
N SER A 142 -14.68 14.37 22.99
CA SER A 142 -15.09 14.02 24.35
C SER A 142 -15.06 12.51 24.58
N ASP A 143 -15.07 12.08 25.83
CA ASP A 143 -15.13 10.66 26.19
C ASP A 143 -16.35 9.95 25.56
N GLU A 144 -17.51 10.62 25.51
CA GLU A 144 -18.72 10.08 24.87
C GLU A 144 -18.53 9.91 23.36
N GLN A 145 -17.87 10.87 22.70
CA GLN A 145 -17.57 10.80 21.28
C GLN A 145 -16.55 9.71 20.97
N ILE A 146 -15.55 9.51 21.84
CA ILE A 146 -14.59 8.41 21.73
C ILE A 146 -15.32 7.06 21.83
N GLN A 147 -16.16 6.87 22.85
CA GLN A 147 -16.94 5.64 23.01
C GLN A 147 -17.84 5.38 21.78
N GLN A 148 -18.47 6.42 21.26
CA GLN A 148 -19.27 6.31 20.07
C GLN A 148 -18.43 5.90 18.85
N LEU A 149 -17.27 6.55 18.65
CA LEU A 149 -16.36 6.23 17.55
C LEU A 149 -15.85 4.78 17.62
N GLU A 150 -15.49 4.31 18.81
CA GLU A 150 -15.05 2.92 19.04
C GLU A 150 -16.17 1.91 18.80
N SER A 151 -17.42 2.24 19.18
CA SER A 151 -18.57 1.38 18.91
C SER A 151 -18.89 1.25 17.41
N LEU A 152 -18.60 2.29 16.61
CA LEU A 152 -18.73 2.28 15.16
C LEU A 152 -17.64 1.45 14.47
N GLY A 153 -16.47 1.31 15.12
CA GLY A 153 -15.34 0.51 14.65
C GLY A 153 -15.42 -0.99 15.00
N GLY A 154 -16.51 -1.44 15.61
CA GLY A 154 -16.68 -2.79 16.15
C GLY A 154 -16.58 -3.92 15.13
N ASN A 155 -15.37 -4.43 14.92
CA ASN A 155 -15.01 -5.86 14.94
C ASN A 155 -13.49 -5.93 15.16
N HIS A 156 -13.09 -6.10 16.42
CA HIS A 156 -11.78 -6.66 16.77
C HIS A 156 -11.90 -8.20 16.81
#